data_AF-A0A1V5Q9M0-F1
#
_entry.id   AF-A0A1V5Q9M0-F1
#
_cell.length_a   1.000
_cell.length_b   1.000
_cell.length_c   1.000
_cell.angle_alpha   90.00
_cell.angle_beta   90.00
_cell.angle_gamma   90.00
#
_symmetry.space_group_name_H-M   'P 1'
#
loop_
_entity.id
_entity.type
_entity.pdbx_description
1 polymer ?
#
loop_
_entity_poly.entity_id
_entity_poly.type
_entity_poly.pdbx_seq_one_letter_code
_entity_poly.pdbx_strand_id
1 'polypeptide(L)' 'MIQKQAEERMDLLTSQMAKSQGVNEALKASDQMKWVGLMNNIRASAEEIVLSELIYS' A
#
# COMPACT_ATOMS: atom_id res chain seq x y z
N MET A 1 10.35 11.18 -14.94
CA MET A 1 11.11 10.88 -13.70
C MET A 1 10.20 10.84 -12.49
N ILE A 2 9.30 11.82 -12.33
CA ILE A 2 8.30 11.86 -11.25
C ILE A 2 7.41 10.61 -11.17
N GLN A 3 6.91 10.10 -12.31
CA GLN A 3 6.07 8.89 -12.34
C GLN A 3 6.76 7.65 -11.74
N LYS A 4 8.02 7.41 -12.12
CA LYS A 4 8.77 6.24 -11.63
C LYS A 4 9.04 6.34 -10.14
N GLN A 5 9.34 7.54 -9.65
CA GLN A 5 9.53 7.79 -8.23
C GLN A 5 8.23 7.59 -7.44
N ALA A 6 7.08 8.03 -7.99
CA ALA A 6 5.77 7.79 -7.39
C ALA A 6 5.44 6.29 -7.29
N GLU A 7 5.72 5.51 -8.34
CA GLU A 7 5.54 4.05 -8.35
C GLU A 7 6.43 3.35 -7.32
N GLU A 8 7.73 3.70 -7.25
CA GLU A 8 8.65 3.12 -6.27
C GLU A 8 8.23 3.45 -4.82
N ARG A 9 7.73 4.68 -4.57
CA ARG A 9 7.19 5.08 -3.26
C ARG A 9 5.91 4.33 -2.92
N MET A 10 5.02 4.16 -3.90
CA MET A 10 3.77 3.43 -3.76
C MET A 10 4.01 1.97 -3.35
N ASP A 11 4.92 1.29 -4.03
CA ASP A 11 5.27 -0.11 -3.75
C ASP A 11 5.92 -0.26 -2.36
N LEU A 12 6.79 0.70 -1.99
CA LEU A 12 7.44 0.72 -0.68
C LEU A 12 6.43 0.90 0.45
N LEU A 13 5.56 1.91 0.34
CA LEU A 13 4.54 2.21 1.35
C LEU A 13 3.55 1.06 1.49
N THR A 14 3.06 0.53 0.37
CA THR A 14 2.16 -0.62 0.33
C THR A 14 2.77 -1.82 1.05
N SER A 15 4.04 -2.12 0.79
CA SER A 15 4.75 -3.24 1.43
C SER A 15 4.98 -3.01 2.93
N GLN A 16 5.34 -1.80 3.34
CA GLN A 16 5.55 -1.45 4.75
C GLN A 16 4.26 -1.54 5.55
N MET A 17 3.16 -0.99 5.00
CA MET A 17 1.85 -1.01 5.63
C MET A 17 1.24 -2.41 5.67
N ALA A 18 1.43 -3.22 4.62
CA ALA A 18 1.02 -4.63 4.65
C ALA A 18 1.74 -5.39 5.77
N LYS A 19 3.04 -5.16 5.95
CA LYS A 19 3.82 -5.77 7.03
C LYS A 19 3.36 -5.28 8.41
N SER A 20 3.08 -3.99 8.58
CA SER A 20 2.63 -3.43 9.87
C SER A 20 1.23 -3.89 10.26
N GLN A 21 0.33 -4.05 9.28
CA GLN A 21 -1.04 -4.53 9.49
C GLN A 21 -1.15 -6.07 9.50
N GLY A 22 -0.03 -6.80 9.37
CA GLY A 22 -0.03 -8.27 9.35
C GLY A 22 -0.71 -8.88 8.13
N VAL A 23 -0.81 -8.13 7.03
CA VAL A 23 -1.38 -8.58 5.76
C VAL A 23 -0.35 -9.44 5.05
N ASN A 24 -0.42 -10.75 5.29
CA ASN A 24 0.50 -11.74 4.77
C ASN A 24 -0.23 -12.90 4.08
N GLU A 25 0.51 -13.85 3.52
CA GLU A 25 -0.05 -15.00 2.82
C GLU A 25 -0.86 -15.93 3.74
N ALA A 26 -0.52 -15.99 5.04
CA ALA A 26 -1.29 -16.76 6.01
C ALA A 26 -2.69 -16.16 6.19
N LEU A 27 -2.79 -14.82 6.29
CA LEU A 27 -4.08 -14.13 6.32
C LEU A 27 -4.86 -14.34 5.02
N LYS A 28 -4.18 -14.32 3.87
CA LYS A 28 -4.80 -14.59 2.56
C LYS A 28 -5.38 -16.01 2.48
N ALA A 29 -4.70 -16.99 3.06
CA ALA A 29 -5.13 -18.38 3.10
C ALA A 29 -6.27 -18.61 4.10
N SER A 30 -6.27 -17.92 5.24
CA SER A 30 -7.33 -18.05 6.26
C SER A 30 -8.58 -17.23 5.93
N ASP A 31 -8.41 -16.03 5.39
CA ASP A 31 -9.50 -15.07 5.13
C ASP A 31 -9.13 -14.15 3.95
N GLN A 32 -9.36 -14.66 2.74
CA GLN A 32 -9.06 -13.95 1.51
C GLN A 32 -9.84 -12.63 1.37
N MET A 33 -11.11 -12.59 1.80
CA MET A 33 -11.93 -11.37 1.70
C MET A 33 -11.36 -10.26 2.58
N LYS A 34 -10.98 -10.59 3.82
CA LYS A 34 -10.30 -9.64 4.72
C LYS A 34 -8.94 -9.21 4.17
N TRP A 35 -8.16 -10.14 3.61
CA TRP A 35 -6.89 -9.80 2.98
C TRP A 35 -7.06 -8.80 1.83
N VAL A 36 -8.03 -9.02 0.94
CA VAL A 36 -8.33 -8.08 -0.16
C VAL A 36 -8.80 -6.73 0.38
N GLY A 37 -9.67 -6.72 1.39
CA GLY A 37 -10.16 -5.49 2.01
C GLY A 37 -9.03 -4.65 2.62
N LEU A 38 -8.13 -5.30 3.37
CA LEU A 38 -6.96 -4.63 3.95
C LEU A 38 -5.99 -4.16 2.87
N MET A 39 -5.75 -4.96 1.83
CA MET A 39 -4.87 -4.53 0.74
C MET A 39 -5.42 -3.33 -0.03
N ASN A 40 -6.74 -3.27 -0.24
CA ASN A 40 -7.36 -2.10 -0.86
C ASN A 40 -7.22 -0.85 0.03
N ASN A 41 -7.41 -0.99 1.34
CA ASN A 41 -7.24 0.10 2.29
C ASN A 41 -5.80 0.63 2.30
N ILE A 42 -4.81 -0.29 2.38
CA ILE A 42 -3.39 0.05 2.33
C ILE A 42 -3.05 0.80 1.05
N ARG A 43 -3.54 0.32 -0.11
CA ARG A 43 -3.30 0.98 -1.39
C ARG A 43 -3.88 2.39 -1.39
N ALA A 44 -5.13 2.56 -0.94
CA ALA A 44 -5.75 3.88 -0.88
C ALA A 44 -4.95 4.86 0.00
N SER A 45 -4.48 4.41 1.17
CA SER A 45 -3.65 5.24 2.05
C SER A 45 -2.28 5.55 1.46
N ALA A 46 -1.64 4.58 0.80
CA ALA A 46 -0.36 4.81 0.12
C ALA A 46 -0.51 5.82 -1.03
N GLU A 47 -1.61 5.75 -1.79
CA GLU A 47 -1.91 6.68 -2.87
C GLU A 47 -2.09 8.12 -2.35
N GLU A 48 -2.81 8.29 -1.24
CA GLU A 48 -3.00 9.58 -0.59
C GLU A 48 -1.67 10.20 -0.13
N ILE A 49 -0.80 9.38 0.46
CA ILE A 49 0.55 9.83 0.89
C ILE A 49 1.39 10.24 -0.32
N VAL A 50 1.46 9.41 -1.36
CA VAL A 50 2.26 9.70 -2.56
C VAL A 50 1.73 10.94 -3.28
N LEU A 51 0.42 11.11 -3.39
CA LEU A 51 -0.20 12.30 -3.99
C LEU A 51 0.12 13.57 -3.18
N SER A 52 0.05 13.48 -1.85
CA SER A 52 0.45 14.58 -0.98
C SER A 52 1.94 14.92 -1.17
N GLU A 53 2.82 13.93 -1.18
CA GLU A 53 4.24 14.12 -1.44
C GLU A 53 4.51 14.78 -2.80
N LEU A 54 3.76 14.42 -3.83
CA LEU A 54 3.86 15.00 -5.18
C LEU A 54 3.41 16.46 -5.25
N ILE A 55 2.35 16.83 -4.51
CA ILE A 55 1.82 18.21 -4.50
C ILE A 55 2.76 19.15 -3.74
N TYR A 56 3.44 18.65 -2.70
CA TYR A 56 4.37 19.42 -1.88
C TYR A 56 5.86 19.30 -2.32
N SER A 57 6.13 18.59 -3.43
CA SER A 57 7.49 18.39 -4.00
C SER A 57 7.89 19.44 -5.02
#